data_AF-A0A845AP88-F1
#
_entry.id   AF-A0A845AP88-F1
#
_cell.length_a   1.000
_cell.length_b   1.000
_cell.length_c   1.000
_cell.angle_alpha   90.00
_cell.angle_beta   90.00
_cell.angle_gamma   90.00
#
_symmetry.space_group_name_H-M   'P 1'
#
loop_
_entity.id
_entity.type
_entity.pdbx_description
1 polymer ?
#
loop_
_entity_poly.entity_id
_entity_poly.type
_entity_poly.pdbx_seq_one_letter_code
_entity_poly.pdbx_strand_id
1 'polypeptide(L)'
;MNKALNGESQEQDTVSTRDWRKSMSDNVAYALLVYTALQIFVTIQAMKAGVSSILPYFALIILVAGIIPACRAFERRWIHLSDDDAHDPARAGEFRRDQIFLWILAVGLPFLLTGVLKAVFAVTN
;
A
#
# COMPACT_ATOMS: atom_id res chain seq x y z
N MET A 1 7.76 7.79 44.42
CA MET A 1 7.69 6.56 43.61
C MET A 1 6.57 6.61 42.57
N ASN A 2 6.24 7.78 41.98
CA ASN A 2 5.10 7.95 41.07
C ASN A 2 5.50 8.83 39.87
N LYS A 3 6.52 8.43 39.09
CA LYS A 3 6.96 9.17 37.89
C LYS A 3 7.14 8.29 36.65
N ALA A 4 6.65 7.06 36.69
CA ALA A 4 6.88 6.03 35.67
C ALA A 4 5.62 5.66 34.85
N LEU A 5 4.60 6.51 34.80
CA LEU A 5 3.39 6.26 34.00
C LEU A 5 3.05 7.37 32.99
N ASN A 6 3.88 8.42 32.87
CA ASN A 6 3.71 9.43 31.80
C ASN A 6 4.54 9.05 30.56
N GLY A 7 4.46 7.77 30.17
CA GLY A 7 4.95 7.24 28.90
C GLY A 7 3.82 7.09 27.87
N GLU A 8 2.68 7.74 28.11
CA GLU A 8 1.58 7.82 27.17
C GLU A 8 1.91 8.90 26.14
N SER A 9 2.23 8.42 24.93
CA SER A 9 2.02 9.11 23.67
C SER A 9 2.48 10.57 23.63
N GLN A 10 3.69 10.78 23.11
CA GLN A 10 4.05 12.05 22.47
C GLN A 10 3.11 12.31 21.27
N GLU A 11 1.86 12.66 21.56
CA GLU A 11 1.00 13.43 20.69
C GLU A 11 1.52 14.86 20.77
N GLN A 12 2.62 15.08 20.06
CA GLN A 12 3.28 16.36 19.98
C GLN A 12 2.44 17.23 19.04
N ASP A 13 1.40 17.81 19.62
CA ASP A 13 0.62 18.94 19.13
C ASP A 13 1.54 20.16 19.02
N THR A 14 2.42 20.15 18.03
CA THR A 14 3.18 21.33 17.59
C THR A 14 2.70 21.67 16.20
N VAL A 15 1.83 22.69 16.10
CA VAL A 15 1.48 23.46 14.90
C VAL A 15 2.02 22.80 13.61
N SER A 16 1.28 21.84 13.08
CA SER A 16 1.74 20.93 12.02
C SER A 16 2.08 21.72 10.76
N THR A 17 3.35 22.08 10.62
CA THR A 17 3.94 22.29 9.31
C THR A 17 3.83 20.94 8.60
N ARG A 18 3.03 20.90 7.53
CA ARG A 18 2.64 19.67 6.83
C ARG A 18 3.89 18.96 6.29
N ASP A 19 4.31 17.89 6.96
CA ASP A 19 5.43 17.05 6.51
C ASP A 19 4.94 16.00 5.50
N TRP A 20 5.33 16.18 4.23
CA TRP A 20 4.98 15.29 3.14
C TRP A 20 5.54 13.86 3.32
N ARG A 21 6.69 13.70 3.98
CA ARG A 21 7.31 12.38 4.18
C ARG A 21 6.45 11.51 5.10
N LYS A 22 6.04 12.08 6.23
CA LYS A 22 5.17 11.40 7.20
C LYS A 22 3.82 11.06 6.58
N SER A 23 3.19 12.02 5.89
CA SER A 23 1.90 11.79 5.22
C SER A 23 1.97 10.73 4.11
N MET A 24 3.11 10.63 3.40
CA MET A 24 3.30 9.59 2.38
C MET A 24 3.45 8.21 3.01
N SER A 25 4.23 8.10 4.10
CA SER A 25 4.39 6.85 4.85
C SER A 25 3.05 6.34 5.38
N ASP A 26 2.23 7.22 5.96
CA ASP A 26 0.89 6.86 6.43
C ASP A 26 0.01 6.37 5.27
N ASN A 27 0.06 7.03 4.11
CA ASN A 27 -0.67 6.58 2.91
C ASN A 27 -0.21 5.19 2.45
N VAL A 28 1.09 4.91 2.43
CA VAL A 28 1.62 3.58 2.08
C VAL A 28 1.10 2.53 3.07
N ALA A 29 1.12 2.82 4.37
CA ALA A 29 0.61 1.91 5.40
C ALA A 29 -0.88 1.61 5.21
N TYR A 30 -1.70 2.64 4.99
CA TYR A 30 -3.13 2.45 4.70
C TYR A 30 -3.36 1.67 3.41
N ALA A 31 -2.60 1.97 2.35
CA ALA A 31 -2.70 1.27 1.08
C ALA A 31 -2.37 -0.23 1.23
N LEU A 32 -1.33 -0.58 1.99
CA LEU A 32 -0.97 -1.97 2.29
C LEU A 32 -2.05 -2.69 3.11
N LEU A 33 -2.67 -2.02 4.09
CA LEU A 33 -3.78 -2.57 4.86
C LEU A 33 -4.99 -2.85 3.97
N VAL A 34 -5.40 -1.88 3.14
CA VAL A 34 -6.53 -2.04 2.23
C VAL A 34 -6.26 -3.13 1.20
N TYR A 35 -5.06 -3.11 0.59
CA TYR A 35 -4.62 -4.16 -0.32
C TYR A 35 -4.72 -5.53 0.31
N THR A 36 -4.22 -5.70 1.55
CA THR A 36 -4.25 -6.98 2.25
C THR A 36 -5.68 -7.42 2.57
N ALA A 37 -6.52 -6.51 3.07
CA ALA A 37 -7.93 -6.80 3.36
C ALA A 37 -8.69 -7.22 2.09
N LEU A 38 -8.51 -6.48 0.99
CA LEU A 38 -9.07 -6.83 -0.31
C LEU A 38 -8.54 -8.17 -0.80
N GLN A 39 -7.23 -8.38 -0.74
CA GLN A 39 -6.58 -9.61 -1.18
C GLN A 39 -7.17 -10.82 -0.44
N ILE A 40 -7.34 -10.74 0.88
CA ILE A 40 -7.96 -11.80 1.67
C ILE A 40 -9.41 -12.04 1.22
N PHE A 41 -10.24 -11.02 1.17
CA PHE A 41 -11.66 -11.17 0.80
C PHE A 41 -11.84 -11.77 -0.59
N VAL A 42 -11.10 -11.23 -1.55
CA VAL A 42 -11.16 -11.65 -2.95
C VAL A 42 -10.58 -13.05 -3.12
N THR A 43 -9.47 -13.38 -2.44
CA THR A 43 -8.85 -14.72 -2.48
C THR A 43 -9.76 -15.77 -1.83
N ILE A 44 -10.41 -15.47 -0.70
CA ILE A 44 -11.37 -16.39 -0.07
C ILE A 44 -12.56 -16.65 -1.00
N GLN A 45 -13.08 -15.62 -1.65
CA GLN A 45 -14.16 -15.77 -2.63
C GLN A 45 -13.73 -16.60 -3.84
N ALA A 46 -12.50 -16.44 -4.31
CA ALA A 46 -11.93 -17.29 -5.36
C ALA A 46 -11.85 -18.76 -4.89
N MET A 47 -11.27 -19.04 -3.72
CA MET A 47 -11.14 -20.40 -3.19
C MET A 47 -12.48 -21.13 -3.03
N LYS A 48 -13.53 -20.43 -2.56
CA LYS A 48 -14.90 -21.01 -2.49
C LYS A 48 -15.45 -21.41 -3.86
N ALA A 49 -14.95 -20.82 -4.94
CA ALA A 49 -15.32 -21.18 -6.30
C ALA A 49 -14.56 -22.41 -6.86
N GLY A 50 -13.78 -23.13 -6.02
CA GLY A 50 -13.22 -24.43 -6.38
C GLY A 50 -11.84 -24.41 -7.06
N VAL A 51 -11.09 -23.30 -6.95
CA VAL A 51 -9.74 -23.18 -7.54
C VAL A 51 -8.67 -23.87 -6.69
N SER A 52 -8.64 -25.21 -6.68
CA SER A 52 -7.58 -26.02 -6.06
C SER A 52 -6.33 -26.16 -6.96
N SER A 53 -5.80 -25.05 -7.48
CA SER A 53 -4.67 -25.04 -8.42
C SER A 53 -3.39 -24.46 -7.81
N ILE A 54 -2.24 -24.70 -8.46
CA ILE A 54 -0.93 -24.07 -8.15
C ILE A 54 -0.91 -22.57 -8.56
N LEU A 55 -1.80 -22.19 -9.49
CA LEU A 55 -1.92 -20.84 -10.07
C LEU A 55 -2.02 -19.69 -9.04
N PRO A 56 -2.80 -19.78 -7.95
CA PRO A 56 -2.86 -18.76 -6.89
C PRO A 56 -1.52 -18.51 -6.21
N TYR A 57 -0.67 -19.53 -6.06
CA TYR A 57 0.65 -19.37 -5.45
C TYR A 57 1.62 -18.63 -6.38
N PHE A 58 1.63 -18.96 -7.68
CA PHE A 58 2.38 -18.19 -8.69
C PHE A 58 1.89 -16.75 -8.81
N ALA A 59 0.58 -16.56 -8.75
CA ALA A 59 -0.06 -15.26 -8.70
C ALA A 59 0.46 -14.42 -7.51
N LEU A 60 0.58 -15.00 -6.31
CA LEU A 60 1.20 -14.33 -5.15
C LEU A 60 2.66 -13.94 -5.40
N ILE A 61 3.46 -14.77 -6.08
CA ILE A 61 4.86 -14.43 -6.41
C ILE A 61 4.92 -13.21 -7.32
N ILE A 62 4.12 -13.18 -8.40
CA ILE A 62 4.06 -12.04 -9.33
C ILE A 62 3.59 -10.77 -8.62
N LEU A 63 2.61 -10.91 -7.74
CA LEU A 63 2.05 -9.83 -6.95
C LEU A 63 3.09 -9.20 -6.02
N VAL A 64 3.86 -10.03 -5.30
CA VAL A 64 4.98 -9.59 -4.46
C VAL A 64 6.09 -8.94 -5.30
N ALA A 65 6.41 -9.53 -6.46
CA ALA A 65 7.38 -8.97 -7.39
C ALA A 65 6.95 -7.60 -7.96
N GLY A 66 5.65 -7.28 -7.98
CA GLY A 66 5.13 -5.97 -8.37
C GLY A 66 5.09 -4.96 -7.23
N ILE A 67 4.69 -5.37 -6.02
CA ILE A 67 4.54 -4.45 -4.88
C ILE A 67 5.89 -4.00 -4.31
N ILE A 68 6.92 -4.86 -4.32
CA ILE A 68 8.26 -4.52 -3.80
C ILE A 68 8.90 -3.37 -4.61
N PRO A 69 8.98 -3.40 -5.96
CA PRO A 69 9.48 -2.29 -6.75
C PRO A 69 8.70 -0.99 -6.53
N ALA A 70 7.37 -1.09 -6.39
CA ALA A 70 6.54 0.08 -6.10
C ALA A 70 6.96 0.71 -4.77
N CYS A 71 7.02 -0.07 -3.69
CA CYS A 71 7.48 0.40 -2.39
C CYS A 71 8.89 1.03 -2.46
N ARG A 72 9.85 0.40 -3.16
CA ARG A 72 11.21 0.96 -3.30
C ARG A 72 11.26 2.24 -4.13
N ALA A 73 10.41 2.37 -5.15
CA ALA A 73 10.33 3.58 -5.96
C ALA A 73 9.77 4.76 -5.16
N PHE A 74 8.75 4.51 -4.33
CA PHE A 74 8.21 5.53 -3.43
C PHE A 74 9.18 5.92 -2.31
N GLU A 75 9.84 4.93 -1.70
CA GLU A 75 10.87 5.16 -0.69
C GLU A 75 11.98 6.06 -1.22
N ARG A 76 12.61 5.71 -2.36
CA ARG A 76 13.67 6.53 -2.97
C ARG A 76 13.25 7.96 -3.26
N ARG A 77 11.97 8.18 -3.56
CA ARG A 77 11.48 9.48 -4.00
C ARG A 77 11.14 10.42 -2.86
N TRP A 78 10.66 9.91 -1.73
CA TRP A 78 10.20 10.74 -0.60
C TRP A 78 11.14 10.71 0.61
N ILE A 79 11.95 9.66 0.78
CA ILE A 79 12.83 9.53 1.95
C ILE A 79 14.04 10.47 1.93
N HIS A 80 14.43 10.96 0.74
CA HIS A 80 15.61 11.82 0.55
C HIS A 80 15.28 13.31 0.43
N LEU A 81 14.03 13.74 0.68
CA LEU A 81 13.72 15.17 0.74
C LEU A 81 14.50 15.84 1.88
N SER A 82 14.86 17.11 1.73
CA SER A 82 15.43 17.93 2.80
C SER A 82 14.34 18.50 3.73
N ASP A 83 14.71 18.94 4.94
CA ASP A 83 13.90 19.74 5.92
C ASP A 83 12.91 20.68 5.23
N ASP A 84 13.49 21.53 4.39
CA ASP A 84 12.79 22.62 3.71
C ASP A 84 11.86 22.10 2.60
N ASP A 85 12.30 21.08 1.85
CA ASP A 85 11.51 20.47 0.77
C ASP A 85 10.31 19.67 1.30
N ALA A 86 10.42 19.11 2.51
CA ALA A 86 9.36 18.33 3.14
C ALA A 86 8.12 19.15 3.48
N HIS A 87 8.23 20.48 3.43
CA HIS A 87 7.15 21.43 3.70
C HIS A 87 6.77 22.28 2.47
N ASP A 88 7.48 22.11 1.35
CA ASP A 88 7.26 22.90 0.14
C ASP A 88 5.89 22.58 -0.50
N PRO A 89 4.97 23.57 -0.63
CA PRO A 89 3.68 23.37 -1.27
C PRO A 89 3.78 23.02 -2.76
N ALA A 90 4.90 23.32 -3.45
CA ALA A 90 5.09 22.96 -4.85
C ALA A 90 5.14 21.44 -5.08
N ARG A 91 5.53 20.66 -4.05
CA ARG A 91 5.57 19.19 -4.09
C ARG A 91 4.20 18.53 -3.95
N ALA A 92 3.14 19.30 -3.64
CA ALA A 92 1.79 18.76 -3.47
C ALA A 92 1.24 18.06 -4.73
N GLY A 93 1.60 18.53 -5.93
CA GLY A 93 1.20 17.90 -7.19
C GLY A 93 1.83 16.51 -7.38
N GLU A 94 3.13 16.39 -7.10
CA GLU A 94 3.87 15.13 -7.18
C GLU A 94 3.39 14.14 -6.10
N PHE A 95 3.07 14.64 -4.91
CA PHE A 95 2.48 13.88 -3.81
C PHE A 95 1.14 13.24 -4.20
N ARG A 96 0.24 14.03 -4.76
CA ARG A 96 -1.09 13.55 -5.17
C ARG A 96 -0.99 12.48 -6.27
N ARG A 97 -0.09 12.66 -7.24
CA ARG A 97 0.12 11.66 -8.30
C ARG A 97 0.58 10.32 -7.71
N ASP A 98 1.44 10.35 -6.71
CA ASP A 98 1.94 9.15 -6.06
C ASP A 98 0.93 8.46 -5.18
N GLN A 99 0.17 9.24 -4.43
CA GLN A 99 -0.95 8.74 -3.68
C GLN A 99 -1.93 8.02 -4.63
N ILE A 100 -2.30 8.65 -5.75
CA ILE A 100 -3.19 8.03 -6.75
C ILE A 100 -2.58 6.72 -7.27
N PHE A 101 -1.29 6.71 -7.61
CA PHE A 101 -0.64 5.50 -8.12
C PHE A 101 -0.61 4.37 -7.08
N LEU A 102 -0.31 4.68 -5.81
CA LEU A 102 -0.37 3.74 -4.70
C LEU A 102 -1.75 3.13 -4.56
N TRP A 103 -2.80 3.95 -4.58
CA TRP A 103 -4.17 3.49 -4.45
C TRP A 103 -4.63 2.66 -5.65
N ILE A 104 -4.25 3.06 -6.87
CA ILE A 104 -4.51 2.25 -8.08
C ILE A 104 -3.81 0.90 -7.97
N LEU A 105 -2.57 0.85 -7.50
CA LEU A 105 -1.84 -0.40 -7.35
C LEU A 105 -2.45 -1.28 -6.25
N ALA A 106 -2.71 -0.71 -5.08
CA ALA A 106 -3.24 -1.41 -3.91
C ALA A 106 -4.63 -2.00 -4.16
N VAL A 107 -5.49 -1.28 -4.89
CA VAL A 107 -6.83 -1.77 -5.23
C VAL A 107 -6.79 -2.60 -6.51
N GLY A 108 -6.12 -2.10 -7.55
CA GLY A 108 -6.11 -2.70 -8.87
C GLY A 108 -5.41 -4.05 -8.94
N LEU A 109 -4.31 -4.27 -8.21
CA LEU A 109 -3.58 -5.54 -8.25
C LEU A 109 -4.43 -6.74 -7.77
N PRO A 110 -5.11 -6.69 -6.60
CA PRO A 110 -6.01 -7.77 -6.17
C PRO A 110 -7.08 -8.13 -7.19
N PHE A 111 -7.73 -7.12 -7.79
CA PHE A 111 -8.77 -7.33 -8.78
C PHE A 111 -8.22 -7.85 -10.11
N LEU A 112 -7.10 -7.28 -10.60
CA LEU A 112 -6.44 -7.73 -11.82
C LEU A 112 -6.04 -9.20 -11.71
N LEU A 113 -5.41 -9.57 -10.60
CA LEU A 113 -4.99 -10.94 -10.33
C LEU A 113 -6.19 -11.89 -10.36
N THR A 114 -7.27 -11.52 -9.69
CA THR A 114 -8.48 -12.35 -9.61
C THR A 114 -9.18 -12.45 -10.95
N GLY A 115 -9.25 -11.36 -11.72
CA GLY A 115 -9.79 -11.35 -13.07
C GLY A 115 -9.00 -12.27 -14.00
N VAL A 116 -7.66 -12.20 -13.97
CA VAL A 116 -6.78 -13.07 -14.74
C VAL A 116 -6.99 -14.53 -14.36
N LEU A 117 -7.00 -14.86 -13.06
CA LEU A 117 -7.27 -16.22 -12.60
C LEU A 117 -8.62 -16.72 -13.12
N LYS A 118 -9.70 -15.96 -12.92
CA LYS A 118 -11.04 -16.33 -13.40
C LYS A 118 -11.09 -16.52 -14.92
N ALA A 119 -10.42 -15.65 -15.69
CA ALA A 119 -10.36 -15.76 -17.13
C ALA A 119 -9.62 -17.02 -17.59
N VAL A 120 -8.47 -17.33 -16.97
CA VAL A 120 -7.71 -18.56 -17.25
C VAL A 120 -8.54 -19.80 -16.93
N PHE A 121 -9.22 -19.83 -15.77
CA PHE A 121 -10.10 -20.95 -15.42
C PHE A 121 -11.28 -21.08 -16.38
N ALA A 122 -11.91 -19.98 -16.78
CA ALA A 122 -13.04 -20.01 -17.72
C ALA A 122 -12.67 -20.49 -19.13
N VAL A 123 -11.40 -20.33 -19.55
CA VAL A 123 -10.92 -20.83 -20.84
C VAL A 123 -10.47 -22.29 -20.76
N THR A 124 -10.07 -22.77 -19.58
CA THR A 124 -9.46 -24.12 -19.41
C THR A 124 -10.49 -25.19 -18.98
N ASN A 125 -11.65 -24.79 -18.45
CA ASN A 125 -12.71 -25.69 -17.98
C ASN A 125 -13.95 -25.60 -18.87
#